data_AF-A0A023D372-F1
#
_entry.id   AF-A0A023D372-F1
#
_cell.length_a   1.000
_cell.length_b   1.000
_cell.length_c   1.000
_cell.angle_alpha   90.00
_cell.angle_beta   90.00
_cell.angle_gamma   90.00
#
_symmetry.space_group_name_H-M   'P 1'
#
loop_
_entity.id
_entity.type
_entity.pdbx_description
1 polymer ?
#
loop_
_entity_poly.entity_id
_entity_poly.type
_entity_poly.pdbx_seq_one_letter_code
_entity_poly.pdbx_strand_id
1 'polypeptide(L)'
;MPSQGIPNFIGQVGMFAGIPEGRVYIMHVPGVIGSSLSDREISTVLNYIMKNFAGQSFQAGSKLFTADEVARLRAENIGNVVEYRRKVANILASRGLTAPAYPWP
;
A
#
# COMPACT_ATOMS: atom_id res chain seq x y z
N MET A 1 7.86 6.21 -20.91
CA MET A 1 7.23 5.16 -20.08
C MET A 1 8.22 4.79 -18.98
N PRO A 2 7.84 4.60 -17.71
CA PRO A 2 8.82 4.59 -16.63
C PRO A 2 9.77 3.40 -16.79
N SER A 3 11.04 3.70 -17.02
CA SER A 3 12.13 2.80 -17.45
C SER A 3 12.88 2.13 -16.29
N GLN A 4 12.26 1.99 -15.11
CA GLN A 4 12.93 1.61 -13.85
C GLN A 4 12.11 0.64 -12.97
N GLY A 5 11.15 -0.13 -13.52
CA GLY A 5 10.45 -1.18 -12.77
C GLY A 5 9.53 -0.69 -11.62
N ILE A 6 9.36 0.62 -11.44
CA ILE A 6 8.47 1.21 -10.45
C ILE A 6 7.03 1.12 -11.00
N PRO A 7 6.11 0.37 -10.36
CA PRO A 7 4.72 0.31 -10.79
C PRO A 7 4.09 1.70 -10.75
N ASN A 8 3.19 1.99 -11.68
CA ASN A 8 2.37 3.19 -11.55
C ASN A 8 1.45 3.02 -10.33
N PHE A 9 1.51 3.93 -9.37
CA PHE A 9 0.65 3.93 -8.19
C PHE A 9 -0.41 5.05 -8.25
N ILE A 10 -0.27 6.01 -9.17
CA ILE A 10 -1.19 7.12 -9.33
C ILE A 10 -2.54 6.56 -9.80
N GLY A 11 -3.59 6.91 -9.06
CA GLY A 11 -4.96 6.44 -9.29
C GLY A 11 -5.20 4.98 -8.87
N GLN A 12 -4.20 4.28 -8.32
CA GLN A 12 -4.27 2.84 -8.06
C GLN A 12 -3.98 2.47 -6.60
N VAL A 13 -3.21 3.26 -5.87
CA VAL A 13 -2.77 2.95 -4.49
C VAL A 13 -3.94 2.77 -3.49
N GLY A 14 -5.07 3.42 -3.74
CA GLY A 14 -6.24 3.37 -2.85
C GLY A 14 -6.87 1.97 -2.75
N MET A 15 -6.79 1.17 -3.82
CA MET A 15 -7.37 -0.18 -3.83
C MET A 15 -6.67 -1.11 -2.82
N PHE A 16 -5.36 -0.93 -2.64
CA PHE A 16 -4.59 -1.65 -1.62
C PHE A 16 -4.98 -1.20 -0.22
N ALA A 17 -5.12 0.11 0.00
CA ALA A 17 -5.52 0.64 1.31
C ALA A 17 -6.95 0.28 1.74
N GLY A 18 -7.79 -0.14 0.78
CA GLY A 18 -9.18 -0.57 0.99
C GLY A 18 -9.34 -1.96 1.60
N ILE A 19 -8.27 -2.76 1.73
CA ILE A 19 -8.31 -4.09 2.34
C ILE A 19 -7.22 -4.27 3.40
N PRO A 20 -7.45 -5.04 4.47
CA PRO A 20 -6.48 -5.21 5.56
C PRO A 20 -5.10 -5.67 5.08
N GLU A 21 -5.05 -6.66 4.19
CA GLU A 21 -3.80 -7.22 3.68
C GLU A 21 -3.04 -6.20 2.82
N GLY A 22 -3.75 -5.35 2.10
CA GLY A 22 -3.14 -4.30 1.30
C GLY A 22 -2.57 -3.17 2.16
N ARG A 23 -3.16 -2.88 3.32
CA ARG A 23 -2.59 -1.95 4.31
C ARG A 23 -1.30 -2.49 4.91
N VAL A 24 -1.27 -3.78 5.26
CA VAL A 24 -0.04 -4.47 5.66
C VAL A 24 1.02 -4.36 4.55
N TYR A 25 0.65 -4.64 3.30
CA TYR A 25 1.58 -4.53 2.16
C TYR A 25 2.15 -3.12 1.99
N ILE A 26 1.31 -2.08 2.00
CA ILE A 26 1.75 -0.68 1.88
C ILE A 26 2.79 -0.35 2.95
N MET A 27 2.56 -0.79 4.20
CA MET A 27 3.48 -0.55 5.30
C MET A 27 4.87 -1.18 5.08
N HIS A 28 4.92 -2.33 4.38
CA HIS A 28 6.15 -3.09 4.15
C HIS A 28 6.83 -2.81 2.80
N VAL A 29 6.29 -1.91 1.97
CA VAL A 29 7.00 -1.45 0.78
C VAL A 29 8.36 -0.87 1.21
N PRO A 30 9.48 -1.20 0.54
CA PRO A 30 10.82 -0.81 0.99
C PRO A 30 10.99 0.68 1.33
N GLY A 31 10.38 1.57 0.55
CA GLY A 31 10.43 3.02 0.79
C GLY A 31 9.67 3.49 2.04
N VAL A 32 8.74 2.68 2.57
CA VAL A 32 7.97 3.00 3.78
C VAL A 32 8.67 2.39 5.00
N ILE A 33 8.88 1.07 4.98
CA ILE A 33 9.46 0.32 6.12
C ILE A 33 10.92 0.70 6.39
N GLY A 34 11.68 1.05 5.35
CA GLY A 34 13.08 1.46 5.46
C GLY A 34 13.29 2.95 5.71
N SER A 35 12.21 3.74 5.84
CA SER A 35 12.32 5.18 6.11
C SER A 35 12.72 5.44 7.56
N SER A 36 13.37 6.58 7.83
CA SER A 36 13.67 7.05 9.19
C SER A 36 12.48 7.71 9.89
N LEU A 37 11.28 7.63 9.30
CA LEU A 37 10.09 8.31 9.79
C LEU A 37 9.45 7.56 10.97
N SER A 38 8.98 8.33 11.95
CA SER A 38 8.14 7.84 13.03
C SER A 38 6.79 7.31 12.52
N ASP A 39 6.08 6.52 13.33
CA ASP A 39 4.75 6.01 12.95
C ASP A 39 3.74 7.12 12.65
N ARG A 40 3.84 8.23 13.38
CA ARG A 40 3.02 9.42 13.15
C ARG A 40 3.33 10.04 11.78
N GLU A 41 4.60 10.21 11.44
CA GLU A 41 5.01 10.78 10.16
C GLU A 41 4.63 9.86 8.99
N ILE A 42 4.86 8.55 9.12
CA ILE A 42 4.41 7.59 8.10
C ILE A 42 2.90 7.67 7.90
N SER A 43 2.10 7.66 8.98
CA SER A 43 0.64 7.78 8.83
C SER A 43 0.24 9.08 8.12
N THR A 44 0.95 10.18 8.39
CA THR A 44 0.72 11.48 7.76
C THR A 44 1.03 11.44 6.27
N VAL A 45 2.19 10.89 5.89
CA VAL A 45 2.61 10.76 4.49
C VAL A 45 1.70 9.81 3.72
N LEU A 46 1.37 8.64 4.27
CA LEU A 46 0.45 7.70 3.63
C LEU A 46 -0.93 8.34 3.41
N ASN A 47 -1.45 9.07 4.40
CA ASN A 47 -2.71 9.79 4.26
C ASN A 47 -2.63 10.92 3.24
N TYR A 48 -1.51 11.65 3.15
CA TYR A 48 -1.28 12.62 2.07
C TYR A 48 -1.30 11.93 0.70
N ILE A 49 -0.64 10.78 0.57
CA ILE A 49 -0.63 10.01 -0.68
C ILE A 49 -2.05 9.60 -1.08
N MET A 50 -2.84 9.08 -0.13
CA MET A 50 -4.23 8.67 -0.38
C MET A 50 -5.08 9.84 -0.86
N LYS A 51 -4.98 10.99 -0.21
CA LYS A 51 -5.79 12.17 -0.54
C LYS A 51 -5.45 12.79 -1.90
N ASN A 52 -4.18 12.76 -2.30
CA ASN A 52 -3.71 13.48 -3.48
C ASN A 52 -3.50 12.60 -4.71
N PHE A 53 -3.21 11.31 -4.54
CA PHE A 53 -2.79 10.44 -5.64
C PHE A 53 -3.63 9.18 -5.81
N ALA A 54 -4.49 8.80 -4.87
CA ALA A 54 -5.29 7.59 -5.03
C ALA A 54 -6.44 7.75 -6.03
N GLY A 55 -6.87 8.98 -6.33
CA GLY A 55 -7.95 9.25 -7.29
C GLY A 55 -9.20 8.43 -6.98
N GLN A 56 -9.79 7.80 -8.00
CA GLN A 56 -11.01 6.98 -7.85
C GLN A 56 -10.78 5.64 -7.13
N SER A 57 -9.52 5.21 -6.93
CA SER A 57 -9.23 3.97 -6.18
C SER A 57 -9.43 4.11 -4.67
N PHE A 58 -9.56 5.33 -4.16
CA PHE A 58 -9.84 5.59 -2.74
C PHE A 58 -11.29 6.05 -2.59
N GLN A 59 -12.14 5.15 -2.10
CA GLN A 59 -13.57 5.41 -1.95
C GLN A 59 -13.82 6.45 -0.85
N ALA A 60 -14.83 7.29 -1.04
CA ALA A 60 -15.29 8.22 0.00
C ALA A 60 -15.66 7.42 1.28
N GLY A 61 -15.12 7.84 2.42
CA GLY A 61 -15.28 7.14 3.70
C GLY A 61 -14.25 6.06 3.99
N SER A 62 -13.28 5.83 3.09
CA SER A 62 -12.15 4.93 3.36
C SER A 62 -11.37 5.39 4.60
N LYS A 63 -11.02 4.44 5.48
CA LYS A 63 -10.30 4.74 6.72
C LYS A 63 -8.87 5.21 6.42
N LEU A 64 -8.53 6.38 6.95
CA LEU A 64 -7.16 6.89 6.98
C LEU A 64 -6.30 6.06 7.94
N PHE A 65 -4.99 6.05 7.71
CA PHE A 65 -4.01 5.40 8.59
C PHE A 65 -3.88 6.20 9.88
N THR A 66 -3.79 5.49 11.02
CA THR A 66 -3.44 6.08 12.31
C THR A 66 -2.02 5.70 12.71
N ALA A 67 -1.40 6.45 13.61
CA ALA A 67 -0.06 6.12 14.13
C ALA A 67 -0.06 4.74 14.81
N ASP A 68 -1.08 4.43 15.63
CA ASP A 68 -1.19 3.14 16.32
C ASP A 68 -1.36 1.98 15.36
N GLU A 69 -2.12 2.18 14.28
CA GLU A 69 -2.24 1.19 13.22
C GLU A 69 -0.91 0.98 12.52
N VAL A 70 -0.23 2.06 12.13
CA VAL A 70 1.10 1.98 11.49
C VAL A 70 2.09 1.24 12.38
N ALA A 71 2.12 1.53 13.69
CA ALA A 71 2.99 0.84 14.64
C ALA A 71 2.69 -0.67 14.69
N ARG A 72 1.41 -1.05 14.75
CA ARG A 72 1.01 -2.47 14.72
C ARG A 72 1.41 -3.15 13.41
N LEU A 73 1.08 -2.54 12.27
CA LEU A 73 1.40 -3.09 10.95
C LEU A 73 2.91 -3.20 10.74
N ARG A 74 3.70 -2.21 11.19
CA ARG A 74 5.16 -2.18 11.08
C ARG A 74 5.83 -3.36 11.81
N ALA A 75 5.21 -3.82 12.90
CA ALA A 75 5.73 -4.92 13.71
C ALA A 75 5.38 -6.32 13.15
N GLU A 76 4.55 -6.42 12.11
CA GLU A 76 4.18 -7.70 11.52
C GLU A 76 5.35 -8.33 10.76
N ASN A 77 5.51 -9.65 10.86
CA ASN A 77 6.44 -10.39 10.00
C ASN A 77 5.69 -10.94 8.79
N ILE A 78 5.91 -10.33 7.63
CA ILE A 78 5.26 -10.72 6.38
C ILE A 78 6.13 -11.64 5.49
N GLY A 79 7.35 -11.95 5.93
CA GLY A 79 8.33 -12.68 5.12
C GLY A 79 8.72 -11.91 3.85
N ASN A 80 8.50 -12.53 2.69
CA ASN A 80 8.86 -11.94 1.40
C ASN A 80 7.76 -10.97 0.92
N VAL A 81 8.10 -9.67 0.84
CA VAL A 81 7.19 -8.61 0.39
C VAL A 81 6.67 -8.79 -1.04
N VAL A 82 7.44 -9.43 -1.93
CA VAL A 82 7.04 -9.73 -3.32
C VAL A 82 5.96 -10.81 -3.32
N GLU A 83 6.17 -11.90 -2.58
CA GLU A 83 5.15 -12.95 -2.40
C GLU A 83 3.89 -12.40 -1.72
N TYR A 84 4.08 -11.57 -0.70
CA TYR A 84 2.98 -10.91 -0.02
C TYR A 84 2.19 -10.00 -0.96
N ARG A 85 2.86 -9.25 -1.83
CA ARG A 85 2.21 -8.45 -2.88
C ARG A 85 1.35 -9.33 -3.78
N ARG A 86 1.87 -10.47 -4.24
CA ARG A 86 1.13 -11.41 -5.11
C ARG A 86 -0.12 -11.94 -4.42
N LYS A 87 -0.02 -12.30 -3.14
CA LYS A 87 -1.18 -12.65 -2.31
C LYS A 87 -2.23 -11.53 -2.30
N VAL A 88 -1.82 -10.29 -2.04
CA VAL A 88 -2.75 -9.14 -2.03
C VAL A 88 -3.41 -8.93 -3.40
N ALA A 89 -2.66 -9.10 -4.49
CA ALA A 89 -3.21 -8.98 -5.84
C ALA A 89 -4.25 -10.06 -6.15
N ASN A 90 -4.04 -11.30 -5.69
CA ASN A 90 -5.03 -12.37 -5.83
C ASN A 90 -6.31 -12.07 -5.03
N ILE A 91 -6.17 -11.51 -3.81
CA ILE A 91 -7.33 -11.08 -3.01
C ILE A 91 -8.10 -9.97 -3.73
N LEU A 92 -7.42 -8.97 -4.29
CA LEU A 92 -8.06 -7.91 -5.08
C LEU A 92 -8.77 -8.48 -6.32
N ALA A 93 -8.14 -9.42 -7.04
CA ALA A 93 -8.73 -10.07 -8.20
C ALA A 93 -10.02 -10.83 -7.85
N SER A 94 -10.05 -11.53 -6.70
CA SER A 94 -11.27 -12.20 -6.22
C SER A 94 -12.44 -11.24 -5.92
N ARG A 95 -12.14 -9.94 -5.76
CA ARG A 95 -13.10 -8.86 -5.55
C ARG A 95 -13.39 -8.05 -6.82
N GLY A 96 -12.93 -8.51 -7.98
CA GLY A 96 -13.10 -7.83 -9.27
C GLY A 96 -12.19 -6.61 -9.47
N LEU A 97 -11.13 -6.46 -8.65
CA LEU A 97 -10.17 -5.36 -8.75
C LEU A 97 -8.84 -5.85 -9.33
N THR A 98 -8.33 -5.16 -10.35
CA THR A 98 -7.06 -5.51 -11.00
C THR A 98 -5.93 -4.70 -10.42
N ALA A 99 -5.02 -5.37 -9.71
CA ALA A 99 -3.78 -4.74 -9.22
C ALA A 99 -2.84 -4.40 -10.41
N PRO A 100 -2.00 -3.35 -10.30
CA PRO A 100 -1.10 -2.93 -11.39
C PRO A 100 -0.10 -4.03 -11.79
N ALA A 101 0.52 -3.94 -12.96
CA ALA A 101 1.61 -4.85 -13.32
C ALA A 101 2.76 -4.76 -12.30
N TYR A 102 3.32 -5.89 -11.92
CA TYR A 102 4.39 -5.99 -10.92
C TYR A 102 5.61 -6.68 -11.53
N PRO A 103 6.65 -5.93 -11.91
CA PRO A 103 7.74 -6.46 -12.75
C PRO A 103 8.83 -7.18 -11.94
N TRP A 104 8.71 -7.24 -10.62
CA TRP A 104 9.72 -7.83 -9.74
C TRP A 104 9.51 -9.36 -9.62
N PRO A 105 10.59 -10.16 -9.70
CA PRO A 105 10.55 -11.62 -9.60
C PRO A 105 10.19 -12.10 -8.20
#